data_AF-A0A495J5V5-F1
#
_entry.id   AF-A0A495J5V5-F1
#
_cell.length_a   1.000
_cell.length_b   1.000
_cell.length_c   1.000
_cell.angle_alpha   90.00
_cell.angle_beta   90.00
_cell.angle_gamma   90.00
#
_symmetry.space_group_name_H-M   'P 1'
#
loop_
_entity.id
_entity.type
_entity.pdbx_description
1 polymer ?
#
loop_
_entity_poly.entity_id
_entity_poly.type
_entity_poly.pdbx_seq_one_letter_code
_entity_poly.pdbx_strand_id
1 'polypeptide(L)'
;MDKNTAIINDIDGNIYHTISIGTQVWMVENLKTTRYNDGTEIPLIVDTAEAWYKLNSPGYCWYDDQETNNGATGALYNWHAVNTGKLSPKGWHVPTEKDWSLLAEFLGGETVAGGKMKVTGTVSWSGPNTGATNSSGFTALYSSFRGQSGFIPSSNGTLLFWSSTAYDDVDAWAWYLRSDSEALGSNHGGKYHGFSVRCLKD
;
A
#
# COMPACT_ATOMS: atom_id res chain seq x y z
N MET A 1 12.17 21.75 -11.07
CA MET A 1 10.80 22.20 -10.77
C MET A 1 10.54 21.82 -9.34
N ASP A 2 10.47 22.81 -8.46
CA ASP A 2 10.13 22.61 -7.06
C ASP A 2 8.69 22.08 -7.02
N LYS A 3 8.58 20.75 -6.87
CA LYS A 3 7.31 20.09 -6.59
C LYS A 3 6.93 20.53 -5.18
N ASN A 4 6.16 21.61 -5.05
CA ASN A 4 5.51 21.97 -3.79
C ASN A 4 4.62 20.79 -3.39
N THR A 5 5.14 19.90 -2.55
CA THR A 5 4.47 18.72 -2.02
C THR A 5 3.42 19.21 -1.03
N ALA A 6 2.16 19.27 -1.47
CA ALA A 6 1.06 19.48 -0.52
C ALA A 6 1.05 18.32 0.48
N ILE A 7 0.66 18.60 1.71
CA ILE A 7 0.50 17.59 2.75
C ILE A 7 -0.98 17.37 3.06
N ILE A 8 -1.32 16.15 3.46
CA ILE A 8 -2.65 15.78 3.95
C ILE A 8 -2.49 15.09 5.31
N ASN A 9 -3.45 15.32 6.20
CA ASN A 9 -3.51 14.64 7.50
C ASN A 9 -4.67 13.64 7.50
N ASP A 10 -4.46 12.48 8.10
CA ASP A 10 -5.57 11.61 8.50
C ASP A 10 -6.17 12.05 9.84
N ILE A 11 -7.13 11.27 10.35
CA ILE A 11 -7.83 11.55 11.60
C ILE A 11 -6.95 11.38 12.84
N ASP A 12 -5.82 10.68 12.72
CA ASP A 12 -4.83 10.49 13.77
C ASP A 12 -3.76 11.60 13.78
N GLY A 13 -3.83 12.52 12.81
CA GLY A 13 -2.84 13.57 12.65
C GLY A 13 -1.55 13.07 11.99
N ASN A 14 -1.56 11.89 11.37
CA ASN A 14 -0.44 11.44 10.56
C ASN A 14 -0.35 12.33 9.31
N ILE A 15 0.85 12.85 9.06
CA ILE A 15 1.15 13.70 7.90
C ILE A 15 1.60 12.82 6.73
N TYR A 16 1.01 13.03 5.56
CA TYR A 16 1.40 12.41 4.29
C TYR A 16 1.72 13.50 3.27
N HIS A 17 2.87 13.39 2.61
CA HIS A 17 3.19 14.21 1.46
C HIS A 17 2.44 13.69 0.23
N THR A 18 2.24 14.56 -0.76
CA THR A 18 1.48 14.23 -1.97
C THR A 18 2.23 14.61 -3.24
N ILE A 19 2.04 13.82 -4.28
CA ILE A 19 2.70 14.01 -5.57
C ILE A 19 1.72 13.86 -6.73
N SER A 20 1.81 14.78 -7.69
CA SER A 20 1.09 14.64 -8.96
C SER A 20 1.86 13.73 -9.92
N ILE A 21 1.19 12.70 -10.40
CA ILE A 21 1.67 11.75 -11.39
C ILE A 21 0.61 11.69 -12.49
N GLY A 22 0.91 12.32 -13.63
CA GLY A 22 -0.09 12.56 -14.67
C GLY A 22 -1.23 13.44 -14.15
N THR A 23 -2.47 12.96 -14.29
CA THR A 23 -3.67 13.62 -13.78
C THR A 23 -4.02 13.23 -12.34
N GLN A 24 -3.32 12.24 -11.78
CA GLN A 24 -3.60 11.70 -10.45
C GLN A 24 -2.72 12.35 -9.38
N VAL A 25 -3.27 12.52 -8.17
CA VAL A 25 -2.53 13.02 -7.00
C VAL A 25 -2.46 11.92 -5.95
N TRP A 26 -1.26 11.39 -5.74
CA TRP A 26 -0.99 10.25 -4.88
C TRP A 26 -0.36 10.68 -3.55
N MET A 27 -0.66 9.97 -2.46
CA MET A 27 0.18 10.03 -1.26
C MET A 27 1.58 9.51 -1.56
N VAL A 28 2.61 10.02 -0.88
CA VAL A 28 4.01 9.58 -0.97
C VAL A 28 4.35 8.53 0.08
N GLU A 29 3.67 8.51 1.22
CA GLU A 29 3.83 7.49 2.26
C GLU A 29 2.64 6.52 2.26
N ASN A 30 2.89 5.32 2.79
CA ASN A 30 1.82 4.36 3.03
C ASN A 30 0.97 4.80 4.22
N LEU A 31 -0.34 4.56 4.14
CA LEU A 31 -1.30 4.90 5.19
C LEU A 31 -0.96 4.18 6.50
N LYS A 32 -1.16 4.87 7.63
CA LYS A 32 -0.85 4.38 8.99
C LYS A 32 -1.88 4.85 10.03
N THR A 33 -3.10 5.08 9.57
CA THR A 33 -4.22 5.44 10.44
C THR A 33 -4.68 4.23 11.25
N THR A 34 -5.08 4.45 12.48
CA THR A 34 -5.67 3.47 13.40
C THR A 34 -7.18 3.69 13.55
N ARG A 35 -7.73 4.74 12.93
CA ARG A 35 -9.15 5.08 12.94
C ARG A 35 -9.65 5.40 11.52
N TYR A 36 -10.91 5.06 11.25
CA TYR A 36 -11.59 5.50 10.05
C TYR A 36 -11.81 7.01 10.04
N ASN A 37 -12.08 7.59 8.87
CA ASN A 37 -12.33 9.02 8.69
C ASN A 37 -13.61 9.55 9.36
N ASP A 38 -14.40 8.68 9.99
CA ASP A 38 -15.54 9.00 10.85
C ASP A 38 -15.22 8.88 12.36
N GLY A 39 -13.99 8.53 12.72
CA GLY A 39 -13.52 8.38 14.10
C GLY A 39 -13.63 6.97 14.66
N THR A 40 -14.25 6.04 13.93
CA THR A 40 -14.39 4.64 14.38
C THR A 40 -13.02 3.96 14.44
N GLU A 41 -12.70 3.28 15.54
CA GLU A 41 -11.44 2.55 15.71
C GLU A 41 -11.36 1.35 14.77
N ILE A 42 -10.19 1.14 14.18
CA ILE A 42 -9.84 -0.08 13.46
C ILE A 42 -9.21 -1.03 14.48
N PRO A 43 -9.67 -2.28 14.62
CA PRO A 43 -9.05 -3.21 15.56
C PRO A 43 -7.58 -3.48 15.23
N LEU A 44 -6.69 -3.24 16.18
CA LEU A 44 -5.29 -3.70 16.13
C LEU A 44 -5.26 -5.20 16.42
N ILE A 45 -4.72 -5.98 15.49
CA ILE A 45 -4.64 -7.44 15.62
C ILE A 45 -3.19 -7.83 15.90
N VAL A 46 -2.93 -8.07 17.19
CA VAL A 46 -1.67 -8.57 17.74
C VAL A 46 -1.90 -10.01 18.20
N ASP A 47 -1.73 -10.98 17.30
CA ASP A 47 -1.97 -12.39 17.63
C ASP A 47 -1.27 -13.31 16.60
N THR A 48 -1.26 -14.60 16.90
CA THR A 48 -0.81 -15.70 16.05
C THR A 48 -1.41 -15.64 14.63
N ALA A 49 -0.70 -16.23 13.66
CA ALA A 49 -1.13 -16.27 12.26
C ALA A 49 -2.57 -16.79 12.07
N GLU A 50 -3.03 -17.68 12.95
CA GLU A 50 -4.38 -18.26 12.92
C GLU A 50 -5.48 -17.23 13.18
N ALA A 51 -5.30 -16.35 14.17
CA ALA A 51 -6.28 -15.33 14.53
C ALA A 51 -6.46 -14.30 13.40
N TRP A 52 -5.36 -13.94 12.72
CA TRP A 52 -5.41 -13.07 11.54
C TRP A 52 -6.09 -13.76 10.36
N TYR A 53 -5.70 -14.99 10.04
CA TYR A 53 -6.23 -15.72 8.89
C TYR A 53 -7.76 -15.94 8.96
N LYS A 54 -8.31 -16.14 10.15
CA LYS A 54 -9.75 -16.35 10.36
C LYS A 54 -10.57 -15.06 10.45
N LEU A 55 -9.92 -13.89 10.38
CA LEU A 55 -10.56 -12.61 10.60
C LEU A 55 -11.39 -12.18 9.38
N ASN A 56 -12.72 -12.24 9.51
CA ASN A 56 -13.69 -11.77 8.52
C ASN A 56 -14.27 -10.37 8.86
N SER A 57 -13.59 -9.61 9.71
CA SER A 57 -13.93 -8.25 10.11
C SER A 57 -12.75 -7.31 9.85
N PRO A 58 -12.95 -5.99 9.84
CA PRO A 58 -11.83 -5.08 9.68
C PRO A 58 -10.73 -5.27 10.73
N GLY A 59 -9.49 -5.11 10.30
CA GLY A 59 -8.33 -5.13 11.18
C GLY A 59 -7.09 -4.57 10.51
N TYR A 60 -6.16 -4.13 11.35
CA TYR A 60 -4.83 -3.73 10.92
C TYR A 60 -3.76 -4.33 11.84
N CYS A 61 -2.52 -4.39 11.36
CA CYS A 61 -1.36 -4.67 12.19
C CYS A 61 -0.18 -3.81 11.74
N TRP A 62 0.82 -3.70 12.62
CA TRP A 62 2.11 -3.15 12.26
C TRP A 62 2.99 -4.25 11.67
N TYR A 63 3.97 -3.87 10.85
CA TYR A 63 4.94 -4.85 10.35
C TYR A 63 5.70 -5.50 11.51
N ASP A 64 5.84 -6.82 11.49
CA ASP A 64 6.47 -7.64 12.54
C ASP A 64 5.82 -7.47 13.93
N ASP A 65 4.56 -7.03 13.95
CA ASP A 65 3.81 -6.64 15.16
C ASP A 65 4.55 -5.62 16.05
N GLN A 66 5.45 -4.82 15.46
CA GLN A 66 6.18 -3.75 16.15
C GLN A 66 5.66 -2.38 15.72
N GLU A 67 5.07 -1.62 16.65
CA GLU A 67 4.60 -0.25 16.39
C GLU A 67 5.74 0.67 15.93
N THR A 68 6.98 0.42 16.36
CA THR A 68 8.17 1.17 15.95
C THR A 68 8.43 1.13 14.44
N ASN A 69 7.83 0.17 13.71
CA ASN A 69 7.93 0.08 12.26
C ASN A 69 6.96 1.02 11.51
N ASN A 70 6.00 1.66 12.21
CA ASN A 70 4.95 2.49 11.60
C ASN A 70 5.47 3.66 10.75
N GLY A 71 6.65 4.19 11.08
CA GLY A 71 7.20 5.39 10.46
C GLY A 71 7.73 5.16 9.05
N ALA A 72 8.25 3.97 8.76
CA ALA A 72 8.92 3.68 7.50
C ALA A 72 8.02 2.97 6.47
N THR A 73 7.12 2.11 6.94
CA THR A 73 6.39 1.16 6.07
C THR A 73 4.88 1.35 6.06
N GLY A 74 4.34 2.11 7.02
CA GLY A 74 2.91 2.26 7.26
C GLY A 74 2.30 1.04 7.97
N ALA A 75 0.96 1.02 8.05
CA ALA A 75 0.22 -0.13 8.58
C ALA A 75 -0.12 -1.12 7.47
N LEU A 76 -0.35 -2.38 7.86
CA LEU A 76 -0.91 -3.42 7.01
C LEU A 76 -2.38 -3.60 7.37
N TYR A 77 -3.27 -3.46 6.40
CA TYR A 77 -4.70 -3.58 6.58
C TYR A 77 -5.21 -4.83 5.90
N ASN A 78 -6.22 -5.47 6.47
CA ASN A 78 -7.00 -6.44 5.70
C ASN A 78 -7.98 -5.74 4.75
N TRP A 79 -8.48 -6.48 3.77
CA TRP A 79 -9.35 -5.90 2.76
C TRP A 79 -10.73 -5.52 3.35
N HIS A 80 -11.16 -6.18 4.42
CA HIS A 80 -12.37 -5.78 5.15
C HIS A 80 -12.27 -4.35 5.69
N ALA A 81 -11.08 -3.90 6.12
CA ALA A 81 -10.87 -2.52 6.52
C ALA A 81 -10.90 -1.56 5.32
N VAL A 82 -10.33 -1.96 4.19
CA VAL A 82 -10.32 -1.19 2.94
C VAL A 82 -11.73 -0.98 2.39
N ASN A 83 -12.54 -2.04 2.33
CA ASN A 83 -13.87 -2.04 1.71
C ASN A 83 -14.94 -1.22 2.48
N THR A 84 -14.60 -0.66 3.63
CA THR A 84 -15.49 0.27 4.35
C THR A 84 -15.73 1.57 3.59
N GLY A 85 -14.83 1.94 2.68
CA GLY A 85 -14.82 3.26 2.01
C GLY A 85 -14.45 4.41 2.95
N LYS A 86 -14.01 4.10 4.18
CA LYS A 86 -13.73 5.10 5.23
C LYS A 86 -12.28 5.12 5.68
N LEU A 87 -11.44 4.27 5.11
CA LEU A 87 -10.05 4.09 5.53
C LEU A 87 -9.20 5.33 5.22
N SER A 88 -9.43 5.97 4.07
CA SER A 88 -8.66 7.13 3.62
C SER A 88 -9.17 8.44 4.25
N PRO A 89 -8.31 9.48 4.35
CA PRO A 89 -8.75 10.83 4.70
C PRO A 89 -9.90 11.32 3.82
N LYS A 90 -10.73 12.25 4.31
CA LYS A 90 -11.82 12.81 3.50
C LYS A 90 -11.28 13.49 2.23
N GLY A 91 -11.93 13.26 1.08
CA GLY A 91 -11.47 13.73 -0.24
C GLY A 91 -10.36 12.86 -0.85
N TRP A 92 -10.12 11.69 -0.26
CA TRP A 92 -9.18 10.68 -0.73
C TRP A 92 -9.84 9.30 -0.64
N HIS A 93 -9.35 8.37 -1.45
CA HIS A 93 -9.81 6.99 -1.48
C HIS A 93 -8.63 6.00 -1.60
N VAL A 94 -8.90 4.73 -1.29
CA VAL A 94 -8.01 3.62 -1.65
C VAL A 94 -8.21 3.34 -3.14
N PRO A 95 -7.14 3.36 -3.97
CA PRO A 95 -7.24 3.27 -5.42
C PRO A 95 -7.99 2.03 -5.87
N THR A 96 -8.80 2.19 -6.90
CA THR A 96 -9.45 1.08 -7.61
C THR A 96 -8.47 0.39 -8.56
N GLU A 97 -8.85 -0.75 -9.14
CA GLU A 97 -8.08 -1.38 -10.22
C GLU A 97 -7.84 -0.39 -11.38
N LYS A 98 -8.87 0.36 -11.77
CA LYS A 98 -8.77 1.37 -12.82
C LYS A 98 -7.77 2.48 -12.50
N ASP A 99 -7.70 2.91 -11.24
CA ASP A 99 -6.76 3.97 -10.83
C ASP A 99 -5.31 3.51 -10.95
N TRP A 100 -5.02 2.27 -10.58
CA TRP A 100 -3.71 1.66 -10.78
C TRP A 100 -3.37 1.49 -12.26
N SER A 101 -4.34 1.06 -13.07
CA SER A 101 -4.17 0.93 -14.53
C SER A 101 -3.84 2.28 -15.20
N LEU A 102 -4.50 3.37 -14.78
CA LEU A 102 -4.18 4.73 -15.24
C LEU A 102 -2.76 5.18 -14.83
N LEU A 103 -2.34 4.85 -13.61
CA LEU A 103 -0.97 5.12 -13.15
C LEU A 103 0.04 4.36 -14.03
N ALA A 104 -0.20 3.08 -14.27
CA ALA A 104 0.67 2.23 -15.10
C ALA A 104 0.79 2.79 -16.52
N GLU A 105 -0.34 3.15 -17.15
CA GLU A 105 -0.38 3.74 -18.49
C GLU A 105 0.43 5.04 -18.56
N PHE A 106 0.22 5.96 -17.62
CA PHE A 106 0.97 7.22 -17.57
C PHE A 106 2.49 6.98 -17.41
N LEU A 107 2.86 5.93 -16.68
CA LEU A 107 4.25 5.54 -16.47
C LEU A 107 4.85 4.71 -17.62
N GLY A 108 4.15 4.56 -18.75
CA GLY A 108 4.65 3.89 -19.94
C GLY A 108 4.33 2.40 -20.00
N GLY A 109 3.32 1.97 -19.26
CA GLY A 109 2.81 0.59 -19.24
C GLY A 109 3.32 -0.24 -18.06
N GLU A 110 2.56 -1.27 -17.72
CA GLU A 110 2.81 -2.16 -16.57
C GLU A 110 4.20 -2.80 -16.57
N THR A 111 4.79 -3.08 -17.74
CA THR A 111 6.10 -3.75 -17.85
C THR A 111 7.27 -2.91 -17.34
N VAL A 112 7.12 -1.59 -17.22
CA VAL A 112 8.18 -0.65 -16.80
C VAL A 112 7.76 0.28 -15.66
N ALA A 113 6.46 0.38 -15.37
CA ALA A 113 5.92 1.32 -14.39
C ALA A 113 6.51 1.12 -12.98
N GLY A 114 6.71 -0.14 -12.57
CA GLY A 114 7.23 -0.46 -11.25
C GLY A 114 8.64 0.08 -10.99
N GLY A 115 9.53 0.03 -11.99
CA GLY A 115 10.85 0.64 -11.91
C GLY A 115 10.78 2.16 -11.68
N LYS A 116 9.81 2.84 -12.29
CA LYS A 116 9.60 4.28 -12.11
C LYS A 116 8.97 4.65 -10.76
N MET A 117 8.37 3.69 -10.06
CA MET A 117 7.71 3.88 -8.76
C MET A 117 8.63 3.61 -7.57
N LYS A 118 9.52 2.62 -7.68
CA LYS A 118 10.41 2.21 -6.59
C LYS A 118 11.44 3.28 -6.25
N VAL A 119 11.72 3.45 -4.95
CA VAL A 119 12.90 4.20 -4.50
C VAL A 119 14.18 3.56 -5.08
N THR A 120 15.18 4.38 -5.38
CA THR A 120 16.47 3.93 -5.92
C THR A 120 17.37 3.32 -4.83
N GLY A 121 18.44 2.64 -5.26
CA GLY A 121 19.40 2.01 -4.36
C GLY A 121 18.88 0.73 -3.72
N THR A 122 19.67 0.16 -2.80
CA THR A 122 19.40 -1.16 -2.21
C THR A 122 19.23 -1.14 -0.68
N VAL A 123 19.04 0.05 -0.10
CA VAL A 123 18.81 0.20 1.35
C VAL A 123 17.40 -0.26 1.72
N SER A 124 16.39 0.15 0.95
CA SER A 124 15.00 -0.25 1.19
C SER A 124 14.69 -1.58 0.48
N TRP A 125 14.99 -1.66 -0.81
CA TRP A 125 14.80 -2.89 -1.61
C TRP A 125 16.09 -3.70 -1.61
N SER A 126 16.05 -4.96 -1.17
CA SER A 126 17.20 -5.85 -1.38
C SER A 126 17.54 -5.95 -2.87
N GLY A 127 18.84 -6.12 -3.17
CA GLY A 127 19.32 -6.24 -4.56
C GLY A 127 18.58 -7.36 -5.32
N PRO A 128 18.30 -7.19 -6.63
CA PRO A 128 18.92 -6.18 -7.51
C PRO A 128 18.22 -4.81 -7.57
N ASN A 129 17.00 -4.68 -7.05
CA ASN A 129 16.12 -3.52 -7.26
C ASN A 129 16.03 -3.09 -8.74
N THR A 130 15.78 -4.04 -9.63
CA THR A 130 15.81 -3.91 -11.09
C THR A 130 14.99 -2.71 -11.57
N GLY A 131 15.59 -1.88 -12.43
CA GLY A 131 14.96 -0.74 -13.09
C GLY A 131 14.51 0.41 -12.20
N ALA A 132 14.87 0.40 -10.91
CA ALA A 132 14.42 1.43 -9.99
C ALA A 132 15.03 2.81 -10.33
N THR A 133 14.17 3.75 -10.70
CA THR A 133 14.56 5.14 -11.03
C THR A 133 13.87 6.18 -10.15
N ASN A 134 12.76 5.82 -9.49
CA ASN A 134 11.86 6.74 -8.81
C ASN A 134 11.46 7.98 -9.63
N SER A 135 11.49 7.89 -10.97
CA SER A 135 11.26 9.06 -11.84
C SER A 135 9.84 9.62 -11.73
N SER A 136 8.87 8.82 -11.29
CA SER A 136 7.51 9.29 -10.98
C SER A 136 7.43 10.16 -9.71
N GLY A 137 8.31 9.93 -8.74
CA GLY A 137 8.19 10.46 -7.38
C GLY A 137 7.24 9.67 -6.47
N PHE A 138 6.66 8.56 -6.94
CA PHE A 138 5.81 7.69 -6.12
C PHE A 138 6.56 7.20 -4.86
N THR A 139 7.87 6.95 -4.96
CA THR A 139 8.75 6.66 -3.83
C THR A 139 8.28 5.43 -3.03
N ALA A 140 8.05 4.31 -3.70
CA ALA A 140 7.69 3.06 -3.03
C ALA A 140 8.90 2.53 -2.24
N LEU A 141 8.79 2.58 -0.91
CA LEU A 141 9.67 1.91 0.03
C LEU A 141 9.20 0.46 0.19
N TYR A 142 10.14 -0.47 0.24
CA TYR A 142 9.84 -1.86 0.55
C TYR A 142 9.22 -1.98 1.94
N SER A 143 8.11 -2.69 2.01
CA SER A 143 7.54 -3.24 3.21
C SER A 143 7.04 -4.65 2.89
N SER A 144 7.23 -5.56 3.84
CA SER A 144 6.61 -6.88 3.70
C SER A 144 5.11 -6.80 3.92
N PHE A 145 4.45 -7.95 3.92
CA PHE A 145 3.03 -8.12 4.08
C PHE A 145 2.70 -9.30 4.99
N ARG A 146 1.45 -9.40 5.42
CA ARG A 146 0.94 -10.48 6.27
C ARG A 146 0.14 -11.48 5.45
N GLY A 147 0.70 -12.68 5.31
CA GLY A 147 0.09 -13.84 4.65
C GLY A 147 -0.70 -14.72 5.63
N GLN A 148 -1.22 -15.84 5.13
CA GLN A 148 -1.90 -16.87 5.94
C GLN A 148 -1.03 -17.42 7.09
N SER A 149 0.26 -17.61 6.84
CA SER A 149 1.20 -18.19 7.81
C SER A 149 1.96 -17.14 8.64
N GLY A 150 1.55 -15.87 8.58
CA GLY A 150 2.22 -14.76 9.26
C GLY A 150 2.94 -13.81 8.29
N PHE A 151 3.93 -13.07 8.80
CA PHE A 151 4.69 -12.12 8.00
C PHE A 151 5.57 -12.81 6.97
N ILE A 152 5.59 -12.27 5.76
CA ILE A 152 6.47 -12.77 4.71
C ILE A 152 7.90 -12.26 4.96
N PRO A 153 8.94 -13.08 4.79
CA PRO A 153 10.31 -12.62 4.96
C PRO A 153 10.68 -11.53 3.94
N SER A 154 11.52 -10.58 4.35
CA SER A 154 12.01 -9.51 3.46
C SER A 154 12.74 -10.02 2.21
N SER A 155 13.34 -11.22 2.30
CA SER A 155 13.98 -11.90 1.18
C SER A 155 13.02 -12.27 0.03
N ASN A 156 11.71 -12.25 0.27
CA ASN A 156 10.71 -12.41 -0.79
C ASN A 156 10.75 -11.25 -1.80
N GLY A 157 11.14 -10.04 -1.35
CA GLY A 157 11.33 -8.90 -2.23
C GLY A 157 10.06 -8.40 -2.94
N THR A 158 8.87 -8.75 -2.45
CA THR A 158 7.58 -8.27 -2.99
C THR A 158 6.92 -7.29 -2.03
N LEU A 159 6.51 -6.14 -2.55
CA LEU A 159 5.63 -5.18 -1.89
C LEU A 159 4.23 -5.30 -2.50
N LEU A 160 3.20 -5.33 -1.67
CA LEU A 160 1.81 -5.44 -2.08
C LEU A 160 0.99 -4.24 -1.60
N PHE A 161 0.14 -3.73 -2.48
CA PHE A 161 -0.84 -2.69 -2.22
C PHE A 161 -2.25 -3.22 -2.48
N TRP A 162 -3.19 -2.88 -1.60
CA TRP A 162 -4.60 -3.14 -1.87
C TRP A 162 -5.15 -2.24 -2.98
N SER A 163 -6.06 -2.80 -3.79
CA SER A 163 -7.09 -2.05 -4.49
C SER A 163 -8.40 -2.11 -3.69
N SER A 164 -9.23 -1.08 -3.78
CA SER A 164 -10.60 -1.10 -3.25
C SER A 164 -11.58 -1.93 -4.11
N THR A 165 -11.13 -2.48 -5.24
CA THR A 165 -11.93 -3.32 -6.13
C THR A 165 -11.93 -4.78 -5.67
N ALA A 166 -13.12 -5.31 -5.35
CA ALA A 166 -13.30 -6.74 -5.12
C ALA A 166 -13.07 -7.54 -6.40
N TYR A 167 -12.54 -8.76 -6.26
CA TYR A 167 -12.47 -9.71 -7.38
C TYR A 167 -13.65 -10.68 -7.32
N ASP A 168 -13.84 -11.31 -6.17
CA ASP A 168 -14.99 -12.16 -5.85
C ASP A 168 -15.35 -12.08 -4.36
N ASP A 169 -16.02 -13.10 -3.82
CA ASP A 169 -16.43 -13.14 -2.41
C ASP A 169 -15.26 -13.33 -1.44
N VAL A 170 -14.17 -13.98 -1.85
CA VAL A 170 -13.04 -14.33 -0.99
C VAL A 170 -11.78 -13.50 -1.27
N ASP A 171 -11.63 -13.00 -2.49
CA ASP A 171 -10.44 -12.30 -2.97
C ASP A 171 -10.74 -10.86 -3.41
N ALA A 172 -9.71 -10.03 -3.37
CA ALA A 172 -9.72 -8.68 -3.90
C ALA A 172 -8.47 -8.38 -4.73
N TRP A 173 -8.57 -7.37 -5.59
CA TRP A 173 -7.44 -6.95 -6.41
C TRP A 173 -6.31 -6.39 -5.54
N ALA A 174 -5.09 -6.79 -5.87
CA ALA A 174 -3.86 -6.28 -5.28
C ALA A 174 -2.85 -6.00 -6.37
N TRP A 175 -2.01 -5.01 -6.12
CA TRP A 175 -0.94 -4.58 -7.01
C TRP A 175 0.40 -4.78 -6.33
N TYR A 176 1.42 -5.18 -7.08
CA TYR A 176 2.71 -5.52 -6.51
C TYR A 176 3.90 -4.99 -7.29
N LEU A 177 4.96 -4.76 -6.54
CA LEU A 177 6.28 -4.41 -7.02
C LEU A 177 7.26 -5.47 -6.53
N ARG A 178 8.23 -5.85 -7.37
CA ARG A 178 9.28 -6.80 -7.00
C ARG A 178 10.67 -6.20 -7.08
N SER A 179 11.57 -6.66 -6.22
CA SER A 179 12.98 -6.27 -6.25
C SER A 179 13.68 -6.69 -7.55
N ASP A 180 13.26 -7.79 -8.18
CA ASP A 180 13.89 -8.35 -9.37
C ASP A 180 13.23 -7.94 -10.70
N SER A 181 12.19 -7.09 -10.66
CA SER A 181 11.43 -6.68 -11.84
C SER A 181 11.21 -5.17 -11.91
N GLU A 182 11.05 -4.66 -13.13
CA GLU A 182 10.64 -3.28 -13.41
C GLU A 182 9.12 -3.15 -13.53
N ALA A 183 8.39 -4.28 -13.53
CA ALA A 183 6.96 -4.28 -13.75
C ALA A 183 6.17 -3.84 -12.51
N LEU A 184 5.06 -3.16 -12.75
CA LEU A 184 3.94 -3.07 -11.83
C LEU A 184 2.98 -4.20 -12.19
N GLY A 185 2.90 -5.22 -11.34
CA GLY A 185 2.03 -6.38 -11.58
C GLY A 185 0.74 -6.29 -10.78
N SER A 186 -0.28 -7.04 -11.19
CA SER A 186 -1.53 -7.21 -10.48
C SER A 186 -1.80 -8.69 -10.18
N ASN A 187 -2.47 -8.98 -9.07
CA ASN A 187 -2.98 -10.31 -8.73
C ASN A 187 -4.22 -10.18 -7.84
N HIS A 188 -4.79 -11.31 -7.43
CA HIS A 188 -5.83 -11.37 -6.41
C HIS A 188 -5.24 -11.88 -5.11
N GLY A 189 -5.62 -11.25 -4.00
CA GLY A 189 -5.25 -11.68 -2.66
C GLY A 189 -6.50 -11.93 -1.82
N GLY A 190 -6.45 -12.98 -1.01
CA GLY A 190 -7.47 -13.26 -0.01
C GLY A 190 -7.74 -12.03 0.86
N LYS A 191 -9.01 -11.69 1.05
CA LYS A 191 -9.45 -10.49 1.79
C LYS A 191 -8.93 -10.42 3.23
N TYR A 192 -8.49 -11.56 3.77
CA TYR A 192 -7.84 -11.66 5.07
C TYR A 192 -6.37 -11.21 5.07
N HIS A 193 -5.68 -11.13 3.93
CA HIS A 193 -4.26 -10.73 3.91
C HIS A 193 -4.04 -9.30 4.41
N GLY A 194 -2.87 -9.02 4.99
CA GLY A 194 -2.48 -7.67 5.40
C GLY A 194 -1.55 -7.03 4.39
N PHE A 195 -2.05 -6.11 3.56
CA PHE A 195 -1.27 -5.36 2.57
C PHE A 195 -1.21 -3.87 2.92
N SER A 196 -0.23 -3.18 2.33
CA SER A 196 -0.10 -1.74 2.46
C SER A 196 -1.20 -1.02 1.68
N VAL A 197 -1.47 0.23 2.08
CA VAL A 197 -2.42 1.10 1.40
C VAL A 197 -1.71 2.41 1.04
N ARG A 198 -1.86 2.83 -0.21
CA ARG A 198 -1.58 4.19 -0.70
C ARG A 198 -2.92 4.82 -1.03
N CYS A 199 -3.15 6.08 -0.67
CA CYS A 199 -4.39 6.76 -1.05
C CYS A 199 -4.18 7.64 -2.27
N LEU A 200 -5.25 7.79 -3.05
CA LEU A 200 -5.37 8.68 -4.20
C LEU A 200 -6.41 9.75 -3.88
N LYS A 201 -6.19 10.98 -4.34
CA LYS A 201 -7.15 12.07 -4.19
C LYS A 201 -8.33 11.89 -5.15
N ASP A 202 -9.54 12.21 -4.68
CA ASP A 202 -10.78 12.20 -5.48
C ASP A 202 -10.77 13.19 -6.66
#